data_AF-A0A7C1B792-F1
#
_entry.id   AF-A0A7C1B792-F1
#
_cell.length_a   1.000
_cell.length_b   1.000
_cell.length_c   1.000
_cell.angle_alpha   90.00
_cell.angle_beta   90.00
_cell.angle_gamma   90.00
#
_symmetry.space_group_name_H-M   'P 1'
#
loop_
_entity.id
_entity.type
_entity.pdbx_description
1 polymer ?
#
loop_
_entity_poly.entity_id
_entity_poly.type
_entity_poly.pdbx_seq_one_letter_code
_entity_poly.pdbx_strand_id
1 'polypeptide(L)'
;MFKRVFWATLLGVLFGIFCAWGSKNSGYDMTREMWAGIIMNRALIGFAIGISRWRIQYMLHGVIVGFIITLGLSIYPLFAKPISINGFLMLSIAGIVYGFLIELLTTKVFRAPMR
;
A
#
# COMPACT_ATOMS: atom_id res chain seq x y z
N MET A 1 0.02 -18.66 -9.49
CA MET A 1 0.84 -17.77 -8.64
C MET A 1 1.26 -16.53 -9.40
N PHE A 2 1.98 -16.64 -10.53
CA PHE A 2 2.43 -15.50 -11.35
C PHE A 2 1.32 -14.51 -11.75
N LYS A 3 0.15 -15.01 -12.21
CA LYS A 3 -0.99 -14.14 -12.56
C LYS A 3 -1.42 -13.24 -11.39
N ARG A 4 -1.43 -13.75 -10.15
CA ARG A 4 -1.85 -12.99 -8.97
C ARG A 4 -0.83 -11.92 -8.60
N VAL A 5 0.46 -12.30 -8.59
CA VAL A 5 1.57 -11.37 -8.33
C VAL A 5 1.55 -10.22 -9.32
N PHE A 6 1.42 -10.52 -10.62
CA PHE A 6 1.38 -9.51 -11.67
C PHE A 6 0.24 -8.49 -11.44
N TRP A 7 -1.00 -8.95 -11.25
CA TRP A 7 -2.15 -8.06 -11.05
C TRP A 7 -2.08 -7.28 -9.74
N ALA A 8 -1.68 -7.92 -8.64
CA ALA A 8 -1.58 -7.26 -7.35
C ALA A 8 -0.48 -6.19 -7.34
N THR A 9 0.70 -6.49 -7.91
CA THR A 9 1.78 -5.50 -8.04
C THR A 9 1.40 -4.37 -8.98
N LEU A 10 0.75 -4.66 -10.12
CA LEU A 10 0.28 -3.62 -11.04
C LEU A 10 -0.72 -2.68 -10.36
N LEU A 11 -1.70 -3.22 -9.63
CA LEU A 11 -2.63 -2.43 -8.83
C LEU A 11 -1.90 -1.63 -7.75
N GLY A 12 -0.90 -2.22 -7.10
CA GLY A 12 -0.04 -1.53 -6.13
C GLY A 12 0.67 -0.32 -6.74
N VAL A 13 1.22 -0.44 -7.94
CA VAL A 13 1.85 0.68 -8.66
C VAL A 13 0.82 1.76 -9.01
N LEU A 14 -0.34 1.37 -9.54
CA LEU A 14 -1.41 2.32 -9.91
C LEU A 14 -1.93 3.09 -8.69
N PHE A 15 -2.20 2.40 -7.58
CA PHE A 15 -2.58 3.06 -6.33
C PHE A 15 -1.45 3.85 -5.70
N GLY A 16 -0.20 3.45 -5.90
CA GLY A 16 0.97 4.23 -5.50
C GLY A 16 1.03 5.59 -6.20
N ILE A 17 0.81 5.61 -7.51
CA ILE A 17 0.76 6.85 -8.31
C ILE A 17 -0.42 7.71 -7.86
N PHE A 18 -1.59 7.11 -7.67
CA PHE A 18 -2.78 7.81 -7.18
C PHE A 18 -2.56 8.42 -5.78
N CYS A 19 -1.93 7.66 -4.87
CA CYS A 19 -1.61 8.12 -3.52
C CYS A 19 -0.61 9.28 -3.55
N ALA A 20 0.47 9.18 -4.33
CA ALA A 20 1.47 10.24 -4.44
C ALA A 20 0.86 11.52 -5.04
N TRP A 21 0.00 11.38 -6.05
CA TRP A 21 -0.74 12.50 -6.62
C TRP A 21 -1.69 13.15 -5.61
N GLY A 22 -2.45 12.35 -4.85
CA GLY A 22 -3.33 12.86 -3.80
C GLY A 22 -2.57 13.59 -2.68
N SER A 23 -1.40 13.09 -2.29
CA SER A 23 -0.56 13.76 -1.29
C SER A 23 0.01 15.09 -1.79
N LYS A 24 0.40 15.19 -3.07
CA LYS A 24 0.79 16.47 -3.69
C LYS A 24 -0.35 17.48 -3.67
N ASN A 25 -1.57 17.06 -3.99
CA ASN A 25 -2.75 17.94 -3.97
C ASN A 25 -3.19 18.33 -2.55
N SER A 26 -2.73 17.60 -1.54
CA SER A 26 -3.01 17.87 -0.12
C SER A 26 -2.07 18.93 0.47
N GLY A 27 -1.24 19.60 -0.34
CA GLY A 27 -0.36 20.69 0.08
C GLY A 27 0.98 20.25 0.68
N TYR A 28 1.36 18.97 0.55
CA TYR A 28 2.68 18.50 0.94
C TYR A 28 3.70 18.76 -0.17
N ASP A 29 4.81 19.42 0.18
CA ASP A 29 5.98 19.55 -0.70
C ASP A 29 6.63 18.18 -0.89
N MET A 30 6.22 17.49 -1.95
CA MET A 30 6.73 16.17 -2.25
C MET A 30 8.02 16.26 -3.05
N THR A 31 9.12 15.86 -2.41
CA THR A 31 10.39 15.59 -3.11
C THR A 31 10.25 14.37 -4.02
N ARG A 32 11.12 14.27 -5.03
CA ARG A 32 11.16 13.11 -5.94
C ARG A 32 11.37 11.79 -5.20
N GLU A 33 12.12 11.83 -4.10
CA GLU A 33 12.39 10.68 -3.24
C GLU A 33 11.14 10.20 -2.51
N MET A 34 10.32 11.12 -1.98
CA MET A 34 9.05 10.77 -1.33
C MET A 34 8.06 10.18 -2.33
N TRP A 35 8.02 10.69 -3.57
CA TRP A 35 7.23 10.10 -4.66
C TRP A 35 7.63 8.65 -4.92
N ALA A 36 8.92 8.41 -5.13
CA ALA A 36 9.45 7.07 -5.36
C ALA A 36 9.16 6.14 -4.17
N GLY A 37 9.37 6.61 -2.93
CA GLY A 37 9.12 5.86 -1.71
C GLY A 37 7.66 5.46 -1.55
N ILE A 38 6.71 6.36 -1.86
CA ILE A 38 5.28 6.05 -1.80
C ILE A 38 4.92 5.00 -2.83
N ILE A 39 5.28 5.21 -4.10
CA ILE A 39 4.96 4.27 -5.18
C ILE A 39 5.56 2.90 -4.89
N MET A 40 6.82 2.85 -4.48
CA MET A 40 7.53 1.61 -4.16
C MET A 40 6.90 0.89 -2.98
N ASN A 41 6.48 1.62 -1.94
CA ASN A 41 5.78 1.03 -0.80
C ASN A 41 4.44 0.39 -1.22
N ARG A 42 3.65 1.03 -2.09
CA ARG A 42 2.36 0.46 -2.55
C ARG A 42 2.56 -0.69 -3.52
N ALA A 43 3.59 -0.62 -4.37
CA ALA A 43 4.00 -1.74 -5.20
C ALA A 43 4.43 -2.95 -4.34
N LEU A 44 5.15 -2.70 -3.24
CA LEU A 44 5.58 -3.73 -2.29
C LEU A 44 4.38 -4.37 -1.56
N ILE A 45 3.36 -3.60 -1.17
CA ILE A 45 2.11 -4.14 -0.63
C ILE A 45 1.47 -5.10 -1.64
N GLY A 46 1.33 -4.67 -2.89
CA GLY A 46 0.76 -5.50 -3.95
C GLY A 46 1.57 -6.75 -4.24
N PHE A 47 2.90 -6.64 -4.25
CA PHE A 47 3.79 -7.79 -4.39
C PHE A 47 3.65 -8.78 -3.23
N ALA A 48 3.69 -8.29 -1.98
CA ALA A 48 3.53 -9.09 -0.77
C ALA A 48 2.17 -9.81 -0.75
N ILE A 49 1.10 -9.10 -1.11
CA ILE A 49 -0.23 -9.67 -1.32
C ILE A 49 -0.16 -10.81 -2.33
N GLY A 50 0.44 -10.56 -3.50
CA GLY A 50 0.51 -11.50 -4.62
C GLY A 50 1.25 -12.81 -4.30
N ILE A 51 2.37 -12.73 -3.57
CA ILE A 51 3.18 -13.90 -3.19
C ILE A 51 2.62 -14.66 -1.99
N SER A 52 1.86 -13.98 -1.13
CA SER A 52 1.37 -14.57 0.11
C SER A 52 0.41 -15.73 -0.15
N ARG A 53 0.62 -16.83 0.60
CA ARG A 53 -0.23 -18.03 0.61
C ARG A 53 -0.96 -18.20 1.95
N TRP A 54 -1.14 -17.12 2.69
CA TRP A 54 -1.75 -17.19 4.02
C TRP A 54 -3.24 -17.55 3.91
N ARG A 55 -3.65 -18.66 4.54
CA ARG A 55 -5.04 -19.16 4.51
C ARG A 55 -5.95 -18.44 5.50
N ILE A 56 -6.09 -17.13 5.34
CA ILE A 56 -7.02 -16.30 6.12
C ILE A 56 -8.06 -15.65 5.20
N GLN A 57 -9.10 -15.05 5.79
CA GLN A 57 -10.07 -14.26 5.02
C GLN A 57 -9.35 -13.19 4.21
N TYR A 58 -9.63 -13.11 2.90
CA TYR A 58 -8.92 -12.22 1.97
C TYR A 58 -8.99 -10.76 2.39
N MET A 59 -10.12 -10.29 2.91
CA MET A 59 -10.23 -8.91 3.39
C MET A 59 -9.25 -8.61 4.54
N LEU A 60 -9.16 -9.51 5.52
CA LEU A 60 -8.21 -9.41 6.63
C LEU A 60 -6.76 -9.49 6.14
N HIS A 61 -6.49 -10.34 5.15
CA HIS A 61 -5.17 -10.46 4.55
C HIS A 61 -4.68 -9.12 3.97
N GLY A 62 -5.49 -8.48 3.12
CA GLY A 62 -5.15 -7.21 2.51
C GLY A 62 -4.90 -6.11 3.55
N VAL A 63 -5.75 -6.03 4.59
CA VAL A 63 -5.61 -5.08 5.69
C VAL A 63 -4.31 -5.29 6.47
N ILE A 64 -4.02 -6.53 6.87
CA ILE A 64 -2.84 -6.86 7.68
C ILE A 64 -1.55 -6.60 6.88
N VAL A 65 -1.46 -7.08 5.64
CA VAL A 65 -0.27 -6.87 4.81
C VAL A 65 -0.08 -5.39 4.48
N GLY A 66 -1.17 -4.69 4.14
CA GLY A 66 -1.15 -3.24 3.91
C GLY A 66 -0.63 -2.47 5.12
N PHE A 67 -1.11 -2.81 6.32
CA PHE A 67 -0.66 -2.19 7.56
C PHE A 67 0.82 -2.46 7.85
N ILE A 68 1.25 -3.73 7.85
CA ILE A 68 2.62 -4.14 8.19
C ILE A 68 3.64 -3.48 7.26
N ILE A 69 3.40 -3.51 5.95
CA ILE A 69 4.33 -2.95 4.96
C ILE A 69 4.34 -1.42 5.03
N THR A 70 3.20 -0.79 5.30
CA THR A 70 3.12 0.67 5.38
C THR A 70 3.70 1.20 6.69
N LEU A 71 3.68 0.42 7.78
CA LEU A 71 4.32 0.80 9.04
C LEU A 71 5.78 1.20 8.86
N GLY A 72 6.53 0.45 8.03
CA GLY A 72 7.92 0.79 7.74
C GLY A 72 8.11 2.19 7.16
N LEU A 73 7.13 2.69 6.39
CA LEU A 73 7.15 4.06 5.84
C LEU A 73 6.49 5.08 6.79
N SER A 74 5.41 4.71 7.48
CA SER A 74 4.62 5.64 8.30
C SER A 74 5.35 6.04 9.58
N ILE A 75 6.31 5.24 10.04
CA ILE A 75 7.18 5.56 11.18
C ILE A 75 8.07 6.78 10.90
N TYR A 76 8.46 7.02 9.65
CA TYR A 76 9.35 8.15 9.29
C TYR A 76 8.84 9.52 9.78
N PRO A 77 7.57 9.91 9.56
CA PRO A 77 6.98 11.13 10.15
C PRO A 77 7.10 11.29 11.67
N LEU A 78 7.24 10.21 12.44
CA LEU A 78 7.41 10.27 13.90
C LEU A 78 8.82 10.71 14.29
N PHE A 79 9.81 10.48 13.42
CA PHE A 79 11.21 10.87 13.62
C PHE A 79 11.58 12.17 12.90
N ALA A 80 10.73 12.66 12.00
CA ALA A 80 10.89 13.95 11.35
C ALA A 80 10.76 15.11 12.37
N LYS A 81 11.45 16.23 12.10
CA LYS A 81 11.28 17.48 12.84
C LYS A 81 10.59 18.52 11.94
N PRO A 82 9.42 19.05 12.31
CA PRO A 82 8.62 18.74 13.50
C PRO A 82 7.96 17.36 13.45
N ILE A 83 7.75 16.75 14.62
CA ILE A 83 7.10 15.44 14.76
C ILE A 83 5.68 15.54 14.20
N SER A 84 5.33 14.62 13.29
CA SER A 84 4.08 14.66 12.56
C SER A 84 3.22 13.42 12.84
N ILE A 85 2.51 13.43 13.97
CA ILE A 85 1.58 12.35 14.36
C ILE A 85 0.49 12.16 13.31
N ASN A 86 -0.02 13.25 12.73
CA ASN A 86 -1.01 13.19 11.64
C ASN A 86 -0.45 12.49 10.40
N GLY A 87 0.83 12.68 10.08
CA GLY A 87 1.49 11.99 8.96
C GLY A 87 1.59 10.48 9.18
N PHE A 88 1.93 10.07 10.40
CA PHE A 88 1.94 8.65 10.80
C PHE A 88 0.55 8.02 10.65
N LEU A 89 -0.49 8.68 11.18
CA LEU A 89 -1.86 8.17 11.11
C LEU A 89 -2.37 8.12 9.67
N MET A 90 -2.20 9.19 8.88
CA MET A 90 -2.63 9.21 7.48
C MET A 90 -1.96 8.12 6.65
N LEU A 91 -0.64 7.96 6.74
CA LEU A 91 0.07 6.94 5.98
C LEU A 91 -0.35 5.54 6.41
N SER A 92 -0.52 5.29 7.72
CA SER A 92 -0.93 3.98 8.23
C SER A 92 -2.35 3.61 7.78
N ILE A 93 -3.29 4.55 7.85
CA ILE A 93 -4.67 4.37 7.38
C ILE A 93 -4.68 4.17 5.86
N ALA A 94 -3.92 4.96 5.11
CA ALA A 94 -3.78 4.79 3.67
C ALA A 94 -3.26 3.39 3.33
N GLY A 95 -2.25 2.89 4.07
CA GLY A 95 -1.72 1.54 3.92
C GLY A 95 -2.77 0.44 4.07
N ILE A 96 -3.59 0.54 5.12
CA ILE A 96 -4.71 -0.37 5.38
C ILE A 96 -5.71 -0.33 4.22
N VAL A 97 -6.13 0.87 3.82
CA VAL A 97 -7.14 1.08 2.77
C VAL A 97 -6.63 0.55 1.42
N TYR A 98 -5.41 0.90 1.02
CA TYR A 98 -4.85 0.42 -0.25
C TYR A 98 -4.56 -1.07 -0.23
N GLY A 99 -4.07 -1.64 0.89
CA GLY A 99 -3.89 -3.08 1.02
C GLY A 99 -5.20 -3.85 0.88
N PHE A 100 -6.27 -3.36 1.53
CA PHE A 100 -7.62 -3.90 1.37
C PHE A 100 -8.12 -3.82 -0.08
N LEU A 101 -7.99 -2.66 -0.72
CA LEU A 101 -8.45 -2.45 -2.11
C LEU A 101 -7.68 -3.32 -3.10
N ILE A 102 -6.36 -3.43 -2.97
CA ILE A 102 -5.52 -4.26 -3.84
C ILE A 102 -5.96 -5.72 -3.74
N GLU A 103 -6.12 -6.25 -2.53
CA GLU A 103 -6.54 -7.64 -2.31
C GLU A 103 -7.96 -7.89 -2.83
N LEU A 104 -8.89 -6.97 -2.59
CA LEU A 104 -10.27 -7.06 -3.06
C LEU A 104 -10.35 -7.09 -4.58
N LEU A 105 -9.67 -6.15 -5.26
CA LEU A 105 -9.68 -6.08 -6.72
C LEU A 105 -8.96 -7.29 -7.34
N THR A 106 -7.82 -7.70 -6.78
CA THR A 106 -7.09 -8.89 -7.24
C THR A 106 -7.96 -10.15 -7.14
N THR A 107 -8.68 -10.31 -6.03
CA THR A 107 -9.49 -11.50 -5.77
C THR A 107 -10.81 -11.49 -6.54
N LYS A 108 -11.55 -10.37 -6.53
CA LYS A 108 -12.91 -10.29 -7.11
C LYS A 108 -12.92 -9.91 -8.59
N VAL A 109 -12.15 -8.90 -8.99
CA VAL A 109 -12.15 -8.38 -10.36
C VAL A 109 -11.29 -9.25 -11.27
N PHE A 110 -10.04 -9.50 -10.86
CA PHE A 110 -9.10 -10.30 -11.67
C PHE A 110 -9.23 -11.81 -11.46
N ARG A 111 -10.15 -12.22 -10.58
CA ARG A 111 -10.44 -13.63 -10.23
C ARG A 111 -9.15 -14.41 -9.92
N ALA A 112 -8.23 -13.77 -9.19
CA ALA A 112 -6.97 -14.36 -8.77
C ALA A 112 -6.96 -14.53 -7.23
N PRO A 113 -7.80 -15.43 -6.67
CA PRO A 113 -7.89 -15.64 -5.23
C PRO A 113 -6.60 -16.26 -4.67
N MET A 114 -6.42 -16.11 -3.37
CA MET A 114 -5.45 -16.87 -2.58
C MET A 114 -5.70 -18.37 -2.75
N ARG A 115 -4.64 -19.13 -3.01
CA ARG A 115 -4.63 -20.59 -3.08
C ARG A 115 -3.69 -21.15 -2.03
#